data_AF-A0A3C1CCU5-F1
#
_entry.id   AF-A0A3C1CCU5-F1
#
_cell.length_a   1.000
_cell.length_b   1.000
_cell.length_c   1.000
_cell.angle_alpha   90.00
_cell.angle_beta   90.00
_cell.angle_gamma   90.00
#
_symmetry.space_group_name_H-M   'P 1'
#
loop_
_entity.id
_entity.type
_entity.pdbx_description
1 polymer ?
#
loop_
_entity_poly.entity_id
_entity_poly.type
_entity_poly.pdbx_seq_one_letter_code
_entity_poly.pdbx_strand_id
1 'polypeptide(L)' 'MKFGIVVFPGSNCDADMRDALQDDLGQEVLMLWHKDKDLSAFTTEDCIVLPGGFSYGDYLRCGAIARFSPMMQSVI' A
#
# COMPACT_ATOMS: atom_id res chain seq x y z
N MET A 1 14.92 -1.77 7.66
CA MET A 1 13.51 -2.14 7.54
C MET A 1 12.98 -1.44 6.31
N LYS A 2 12.34 -2.19 5.42
CA LYS A 2 11.72 -1.66 4.20
C LYS A 2 10.23 -1.47 4.42
N PHE A 3 9.68 -0.46 3.75
CA PHE A 3 8.25 -0.18 3.76
C PHE A 3 7.66 -0.35 2.36
N GLY A 4 6.56 -1.09 2.26
CA GLY A 4 5.78 -1.22 1.04
C GLY A 4 4.46 -0.48 1.18
N ILE A 5 4.14 0.46 0.29
CA ILE A 5 2.87 1.19 0.32
C ILE A 5 1.99 0.70 -0.81
N VAL A 6 0.85 0.09 -0.50
CA VAL A 6 -0.05 -0.43 -1.54
C VAL A 6 -0.87 0.72 -2.15
N VAL A 7 -0.72 0.93 -3.46
CA VAL A 7 -1.40 1.98 -4.21
C VAL A 7 -2.64 1.41 -4.89
N PHE A 8 -3.82 1.92 -4.51
CA PHE A 8 -5.11 1.56 -5.11
C PHE A 8 -5.60 2.68 -6.05
N PRO A 9 -6.47 2.39 -7.02
CA PRO A 9 -7.19 3.44 -7.73
C PRO A 9 -8.02 4.25 -6.72
N GLY A 10 -7.79 5.56 -6.63
CA GLY A 10 -8.54 6.47 -5.74
C GLY A 10 -8.04 6.55 -4.29
N SER A 11 -7.00 5.79 -3.90
CA SER A 11 -6.24 6.17 -2.70
C SER A 11 -5.58 7.55 -2.92
N ASN A 12 -5.37 8.27 -1.83
CA ASN A 12 -4.94 9.67 -1.89
C ASN A 12 -3.87 10.04 -0.86
N CYS A 13 -3.63 9.18 0.13
CA CYS A 13 -2.54 9.38 1.10
C CYS A 13 -1.30 8.52 0.78
N ASP A 14 -1.17 7.96 -0.43
CA ASP A 14 -0.01 7.13 -0.79
C ASP A 14 1.28 7.96 -0.83
N ALA A 15 1.20 9.17 -1.40
CA ALA A 15 2.32 10.10 -1.45
C ALA A 15 2.67 10.63 -0.07
N ASP A 16 1.68 11.05 0.72
CA ASP A 16 1.87 11.50 2.10
C ASP A 16 2.60 10.44 2.94
N MET A 17 2.23 9.17 2.76
CA MET A 17 2.85 8.07 3.48
C MET A 17 4.28 7.79 2.99
N ARG A 18 4.54 7.93 1.69
CA ARG A 18 5.90 7.82 1.15
C ARG A 18 6.78 8.92 1.73
N ASP A 19 6.32 10.17 1.70
CA ASP A 19 7.10 11.32 2.16
C ASP A 19 7.41 11.19 3.67
N ALA A 20 6.42 10.80 4.49
CA ALA A 20 6.64 10.55 5.92
C ALA A 20 7.63 9.40 6.21
N LEU A 21 7.59 8.31 5.43
CA LEU A 21 8.48 7.16 5.65
C LEU A 21 9.87 7.38 5.06
N GLN A 22 9.95 7.99 3.88
CA GLN A 22 11.18 8.15 3.12
C GLN A 22 11.95 9.40 3.54
N ASP A 23 11.28 10.55 3.61
CA ASP A 23 11.95 11.84 3.83
C ASP A 23 12.08 12.17 5.31
N ASP A 24 11.01 11.98 6.10
CA ASP A 24 11.06 12.30 7.54
C ASP A 24 11.77 11.20 8.35
N LEU A 25 11.55 9.92 8.00
CA LEU A 25 12.11 8.77 8.73
C LEU A 25 13.31 8.10 8.04
N GLY A 26 13.67 8.50 6.83
CA GLY A 26 14.85 8.00 6.12
C GLY A 26 14.79 6.51 5.76
N GLN A 27 13.60 5.92 5.63
CA GLN A 27 13.44 4.49 5.35
C GLN A 27 13.39 4.20 3.85
N GLU A 28 13.75 2.97 3.46
CA GLU A 28 13.54 2.49 2.09
C GLU A 28 12.05 2.23 1.87
N VAL A 29 11.47 2.87 0.84
CA VAL A 29 10.04 2.76 0.51
C VAL A 29 9.87 2.23 -0.92
N LEU A 30 9.01 1.23 -1.09
CA LEU A 30 8.54 0.76 -2.39
C LEU A 30 7.04 1.01 -2.54
N MET A 31 6.65 1.60 -3.66
CA MET A 31 5.25 1.75 -4.02
C MET A 31 4.76 0.47 -4.71
N LEU A 32 3.74 -0.17 -4.15
CA LEU A 32 3.26 -1.49 -4.56
C LEU A 32 1.92 -1.34 -5.29
N TRP A 33 1.91 -1.63 -6.59
CA TRP A 33 0.68 -1.49 -7.36
C TRP A 33 -0.33 -2.59 -7.02
N HIS A 34 -1.60 -2.23 -6.79
CA HIS A 34 -2.60 -3.19 -6.29
C HIS A 34 -2.84 -4.41 -7.19
N LYS A 35 -2.52 -4.35 -8.50
CA LYS A 35 -2.66 -5.49 -9.42
C LYS A 35 -1.49 -6.47 -9.42
N ASP A 36 -0.37 -6.10 -8.79
CA ASP A 36 0.78 -6.99 -8.66
C ASP A 36 0.57 -7.97 -7.51
N LYS A 37 1.47 -8.94 -7.37
CA LYS A 37 1.46 -9.93 -6.27
C LYS A 37 2.83 -10.15 -5.63
N ASP A 38 3.87 -9.60 -6.23
CA ASP A 38 5.24 -9.90 -5.86
C ASP A 38 5.65 -9.11 -4.61
N LEU A 39 5.94 -9.85 -3.54
CA LEU A 39 6.54 -9.32 -2.31
C LEU A 39 7.89 -9.99 -2.03
N SER A 40 8.53 -10.62 -3.02
CA SER A 40 9.82 -11.31 -2.86
C SER A 40 10.94 -10.39 -2.38
N ALA A 41 10.81 -9.08 -2.59
CA ALA A 41 11.72 -8.06 -2.09
C ALA A 41 11.55 -7.73 -0.59
N PHE A 42 10.58 -8.36 0.10
CA PHE A 42 10.23 -8.14 1.50
C PHE A 42 10.46 -9.40 2.35
N THR A 43 10.73 -9.16 3.63
CA THR A 43 10.92 -10.18 4.66
C THR A 43 9.95 -9.95 5.82
N THR A 44 9.91 -10.86 6.80
CA THR A 44 9.07 -10.72 8.00
C THR A 44 9.50 -9.58 8.93
N GLU A 45 10.67 -9.00 8.69
CA GLU A 45 11.19 -7.84 9.42
C GLU A 45 10.80 -6.52 8.76
N ASP A 46 10.13 -6.56 7.60
CA ASP A 46 9.68 -5.40 6.86
C ASP A 46 8.20 -5.08 7.13
N CYS A 47 7.74 -3.93 6.65
CA CYS A 47 6.38 -3.45 6.90
C CYS A 47 5.64 -3.17 5.59
N ILE A 48 4.40 -3.68 5.49
CA ILE A 48 3.48 -3.28 4.42
C ILE A 48 2.42 -2.36 5.01
N VAL A 49 2.19 -1.25 4.33
CA VAL A 49 1.27 -0.20 4.71
C VAL A 49 0.13 -0.15 3.70
N LEU A 50 -1.09 -0.13 4.23
CA LEU A 50 -2.29 0.20 3.47
C LEU A 50 -2.61 1.67 3.71
N PRO A 51 -2.37 2.56 2.73
CA PRO A 51 -2.58 3.99 2.92
C PRO A 51 -4.07 4.32 3.05
N GLY A 52 -4.35 5.45 3.70
CA GLY A 52 -5.69 5.99 3.82
C GLY A 52 -6.24 6.57 2.50
N GLY A 53 -7.51 6.97 2.55
CA GLY A 53 -8.18 7.67 1.45
C GLY A 53 -9.51 7.03 1.06
N PHE A 54 -9.82 7.10 -0.24
CA PHE A 54 -11.10 6.67 -0.83
C PHE A 54 -10.85 5.68 -1.96
N SER A 55 -10.24 4.52 -1.65
CA SER A 55 -9.99 3.47 -2.63
C SER A 55 -11.28 3.13 -3.40
N TYR A 56 -11.24 3.19 -4.73
CA TYR A 56 -12.39 3.03 -5.62
C TYR A 56 -13.56 3.98 -5.29
N GLY A 57 -13.27 5.16 -4.75
CA GLY A 57 -14.27 6.16 -4.36
C GLY A 57 -15.22 5.69 -3.26
N ASP A 58 -14.87 4.64 -2.51
CA ASP A 58 -15.74 3.99 -1.53
C ASP A 58 -17.14 3.62 -2.05
N TYR A 59 -17.27 3.40 -3.36
CA TYR A 59 -18.56 3.27 -4.06
C TYR A 59 -19.54 2.23 -3.50
N LEU A 60 -19.05 1.15 -2.88
CA LEU A 60 -19.89 0.18 -2.18
C LEU A 60 -19.86 0.40 -0.66
N ARG A 61 -18.64 0.39 -0.11
CA ARG A 61 -18.26 0.69 1.28
C ARG A 61 -16.74 0.88 1.28
N CYS A 62 -16.20 1.63 2.24
CA CYS A 62 -14.76 1.78 2.41
C CYS A 62 -14.02 0.43 2.33
N GLY A 63 -13.01 0.38 1.45
CA GLY A 63 -12.16 -0.79 1.19
C GLY A 63 -12.86 -2.04 0.62
N ALA A 64 -14.18 -2.02 0.40
CA ALA A 64 -14.93 -3.23 0.02
C ALA A 64 -14.57 -3.75 -1.38
N ILE A 65 -14.13 -2.86 -2.28
CA ILE A 65 -13.63 -3.24 -3.61
C ILE A 65 -12.12 -3.53 -3.54
N ALA A 66 -11.37 -2.76 -2.75
CA ALA A 66 -9.91 -2.87 -2.66
C ALA A 66 -9.43 -4.26 -2.23
N ARG A 67 -10.15 -4.94 -1.33
CA ARG A 67 -9.84 -6.32 -0.86
C ARG A 67 -9.70 -7.36 -1.97
N PHE A 68 -10.28 -7.13 -3.15
CA PHE A 68 -10.22 -8.06 -4.28
C PHE A 68 -8.99 -7.85 -5.16
N SER A 69 -8.17 -6.85 -4.85
CA SER A 69 -6.94 -6.58 -5.59
C SER A 69 -5.95 -7.72 -5.41
N PRO A 70 -5.26 -8.16 -6.49
CA PRO A 70 -4.21 -9.17 -6.43
C PRO A 70 -3.21 -9.02 -5.27
N MET A 71 -2.73 -7.80 -5.00
CA MET A 71 -1.76 -7.53 -3.94
C MET A 71 -2.28 -7.92 -2.54
N MET A 72 -3.59 -7.80 -2.31
CA MET A 72 -4.19 -8.17 -1.01
C MET A 72 -4.13 -9.67 -0.74
N GLN A 73 -3.99 -10.52 -1.77
CA GLN A 73 -3.77 -11.95 -1.58
C GLN A 73 -2.38 -12.27 -1.04
N SER A 74 -1.41 -11.37 -1.23
CA SER A 74 -0.05 -11.50 -0.74
C SER A 74 0.14 -10.86 0.65
N VAL A 75 -0.80 -10.00 1.06
CA VAL A 75 -0.75 -9.25 2.33
C VAL A 75 -1.56 -9.91 3.46
N ILE A 76 -2.68 -10.57 3.13
CA ILE A 76 -3.60 -11.21 4.10
C ILE A 76 -3.30 -12.71 4.23
#